data_AF-A0A7C2B7I6-F1
#
_entry.id   AF-A0A7C2B7I6-F1
#
_cell.length_a   1.000
_cell.length_b   1.000
_cell.length_c   1.000
_cell.angle_alpha   90.00
_cell.angle_beta   90.00
_cell.angle_gamma   90.00
#
_symmetry.space_group_name_H-M   'P 1'
#
loop_
_entity.id
_entity.type
_entity.pdbx_description
1 polymer ?
#
loop_
_entity_poly.entity_id
_entity_poly.type
_entity_poly.pdbx_seq_one_letter_code
_entity_poly.pdbx_strand_id
1 'polypeptide(L)'
;MRWFRRTTSHQTRFRLLFATDLHGANLVFRKLVNAALVYEANAVLIGGDLTGKVLVPLIRQARGGWLVSVDEETRLLASDSEAEAYTTELTDRGAYVLRCDPETFEALERDPSRRHEAFLTLMRERLLHWVSLARERLAPRGIRFLWNCGNDDPLELDPLLAELPGAEFLEGRAIPLFGRVWLASVGAANLTPWNCPRDMPEEELARRIDAVATQIPREDLPFAIFNVHCPPYGSGLDLAPRLD
;
A
#
# COMPACT_ATOMS: atom_id res chain seq x y z
N MET A 1 -4.66 -45.47 -7.37
CA MET A 1 -5.45 -44.23 -7.21
C MET A 1 -5.42 -43.83 -5.74
N ARG A 2 -4.65 -42.81 -5.36
CA ARG A 2 -4.67 -42.25 -3.99
C ARG A 2 -5.57 -41.02 -3.98
N TRP A 3 -6.71 -41.15 -3.34
CA TRP A 3 -7.64 -40.06 -3.06
C TRP A 3 -7.15 -39.33 -1.81
N PHE A 4 -6.47 -38.20 -1.97
CA PHE A 4 -6.20 -37.30 -0.85
C PHE A 4 -7.45 -36.46 -0.61
N ARG A 5 -8.28 -36.89 0.35
CA ARG A 5 -9.24 -36.00 0.99
C ARG A 5 -8.42 -35.16 1.97
N ARG A 6 -8.12 -33.90 1.65
CA ARG A 6 -7.66 -32.93 2.66
C ARG A 6 -8.79 -32.84 3.68
N THR A 7 -8.62 -33.52 4.81
CA THR A 7 -9.36 -33.20 6.02
C THR A 7 -9.08 -31.73 6.31
N THR A 8 -10.10 -30.89 6.23
CA THR A 8 -10.08 -29.55 6.81
C THR A 8 -9.88 -29.76 8.32
N SER A 9 -8.63 -29.77 8.77
CA SER A 9 -8.34 -29.62 10.18
C SER A 9 -9.07 -28.35 10.60
N HIS A 10 -9.94 -28.43 11.61
CA HIS A 10 -10.43 -27.22 12.27
C HIS A 10 -9.17 -26.49 12.76
N GLN A 11 -8.72 -25.48 12.03
CA GLN A 11 -7.58 -24.67 12.45
C GLN A 11 -8.05 -23.95 13.70
N THR A 12 -7.57 -24.39 14.86
CA THR A 12 -7.89 -23.80 16.16
C THR A 12 -7.19 -22.45 16.37
N ARG A 13 -6.36 -22.02 15.41
CA ARG A 13 -5.60 -20.77 15.44
C ARG A 13 -5.74 -20.06 14.11
N PHE A 14 -6.07 -18.77 14.17
CA PHE A 14 -6.06 -17.86 13.04
C PHE A 14 -4.75 -17.05 13.07
N ARG A 15 -4.10 -16.92 11.92
CA ARG A 15 -2.86 -16.15 11.77
C ARG A 15 -3.09 -15.00 10.79
N LEU A 16 -3.04 -13.78 11.33
CA LEU A 16 -2.99 -12.56 10.55
C LEU A 16 -1.52 -12.14 10.40
N LEU A 17 -1.05 -11.98 9.16
CA LEU A 17 0.24 -11.35 8.89
C LEU A 17 -0.01 -9.87 8.60
N PHE A 18 0.60 -8.99 9.40
CA PHE A 18 0.42 -7.54 9.29
C PHE A 18 1.71 -6.86 8.84
N ALA A 19 1.59 -5.87 7.96
CA ALA A 19 2.66 -4.96 7.58
C ALA A 19 2.10 -3.55 7.33
N THR A 20 2.95 -2.53 7.44
CA THR A 20 2.60 -1.11 7.29
C THR A 20 3.80 -0.39 6.64
N ASP A 21 3.59 0.81 6.12
CA ASP A 21 4.56 1.72 5.51
C ASP A 21 5.35 1.08 4.36
N LEU A 22 4.62 0.44 3.45
CA LEU A 22 5.24 -0.18 2.27
C LEU A 22 5.73 0.88 1.28
N HIS A 23 5.07 2.05 1.24
CA HIS A 23 5.44 3.19 0.38
C HIS A 23 5.75 2.80 -1.08
N GLY A 24 4.91 1.94 -1.66
CA GLY A 24 5.04 1.49 -3.04
C GLY A 24 6.25 0.58 -3.32
N ALA A 25 6.99 0.11 -2.31
CA ALA A 25 8.19 -0.71 -2.50
C ALA A 25 7.87 -2.13 -2.98
N ASN A 26 8.12 -2.39 -4.27
CA ASN A 26 7.82 -3.69 -4.89
C ASN A 26 8.54 -4.85 -4.20
N LEU A 27 9.78 -4.66 -3.75
CA LEU A 27 10.55 -5.70 -3.07
C LEU A 27 9.91 -6.10 -1.73
N VAL A 28 9.48 -5.11 -0.95
CA VAL A 28 8.84 -5.35 0.36
C VAL A 28 7.50 -6.05 0.16
N PHE A 29 6.71 -5.63 -0.82
CA PHE A 29 5.46 -6.30 -1.16
C PHE A 29 5.67 -7.78 -1.55
N ARG A 30 6.63 -8.08 -2.43
CA ARG A 30 6.97 -9.48 -2.79
C ARG A 30 7.40 -10.29 -1.56
N LYS A 31 8.17 -9.70 -0.64
CA LYS A 31 8.56 -10.35 0.63
C LYS A 31 7.34 -10.63 1.51
N LEU A 32 6.41 -9.69 1.65
CA LEU A 32 5.18 -9.85 2.42
C LEU A 32 4.32 -11.01 1.88
N VAL A 33 4.10 -11.05 0.57
CA VAL A 33 3.34 -12.13 -0.09
C VAL A 33 4.01 -13.48 0.15
N ASN A 34 5.34 -13.57 0.00
CA ASN A 34 6.07 -14.81 0.27
C ASN A 34 6.04 -15.21 1.76
N ALA A 35 6.16 -14.24 2.67
CA ALA A 35 6.09 -14.48 4.10
C ALA A 35 4.72 -15.06 4.50
N ALA A 36 3.63 -14.58 3.89
CA ALA A 36 2.30 -15.15 4.12
C ALA A 36 2.21 -16.64 3.79
N LEU A 37 2.92 -17.08 2.74
CA LEU A 37 3.01 -18.49 2.37
C LEU A 37 3.86 -19.28 3.36
N VAL A 38 5.03 -18.76 3.74
CA VAL A 38 5.98 -19.41 4.67
C VAL A 38 5.35 -19.58 6.05
N TYR A 39 4.70 -18.54 6.54
CA TYR A 39 4.04 -18.56 7.84
C TYR A 39 2.65 -19.18 7.80
N GLU A 40 2.16 -19.63 6.65
CA GLU A 40 0.82 -20.19 6.48
C GLU A 40 -0.25 -19.27 7.09
N ALA A 41 -0.21 -17.99 6.74
CA ALA A 41 -1.18 -17.01 7.21
C ALA A 41 -2.59 -17.37 6.70
N ASN A 42 -3.61 -17.00 7.46
CA ASN A 42 -5.01 -17.06 7.01
C ASN A 42 -5.41 -15.77 6.28
N ALA A 43 -4.82 -14.66 6.68
CA ALA A 43 -5.00 -13.37 6.05
C ALA A 43 -3.69 -12.56 6.11
N VAL A 44 -3.51 -11.69 5.12
CA VAL A 44 -2.50 -10.63 5.11
C VAL A 44 -3.22 -9.30 5.18
N LEU A 45 -2.75 -8.39 6.04
CA LEU A 45 -3.22 -7.01 6.13
C LEU A 45 -2.07 -6.05 5.88
N ILE A 46 -2.27 -5.12 4.95
CA ILE A 46 -1.45 -3.90 4.86
C ILE A 46 -2.19 -2.76 5.55
N GLY A 47 -1.58 -2.14 6.55
CA GLY A 47 -2.20 -1.09 7.37
C GLY A 47 -2.33 0.29 6.72
N GLY A 48 -1.54 0.54 5.67
CA GLY A 48 -1.17 1.87 5.18
C GLY A 48 0.32 2.11 5.45
N ASP A 49 1.02 3.11 4.91
CA ASP A 49 0.78 3.70 3.60
C ASP A 49 1.09 2.71 2.45
N LEU A 50 0.23 2.70 1.43
CA LEU A 50 0.37 1.84 0.25
C LEU A 50 1.32 2.45 -0.79
N THR A 51 1.24 3.76 -1.00
CA THR A 51 1.86 4.47 -2.11
C THR A 51 3.16 5.16 -1.71
N GLY A 52 4.10 5.19 -2.64
CA GLY A 52 5.36 5.89 -2.45
C GLY A 52 5.27 7.37 -2.81
N LYS A 53 6.31 8.13 -2.47
CA LYS A 53 6.30 9.60 -2.53
C LYS A 53 7.09 10.20 -3.70
N VAL A 54 7.84 9.38 -4.44
CA VAL A 54 8.84 9.85 -5.40
C VAL A 54 8.49 9.43 -6.82
N LEU A 55 8.33 10.42 -7.70
CA LEU A 55 8.27 10.26 -9.15
C LEU A 55 9.65 10.54 -9.75
N VAL A 56 10.21 9.57 -10.47
CA VAL A 56 11.53 9.65 -11.10
C VAL A 56 11.38 9.63 -12.62
N PRO A 57 11.65 10.75 -13.32
CA PRO A 57 11.67 10.75 -14.77
C PRO A 57 12.95 10.06 -15.28
N LEU A 58 12.78 9.14 -16.22
CA LEU A 58 13.85 8.49 -16.97
C LEU A 58 13.77 9.04 -18.40
N ILE A 59 14.66 10.00 -18.71
CA ILE A 59 14.55 10.89 -19.86
C ILE A 59 15.40 10.37 -21.02
N ARG A 60 14.76 10.09 -22.16
CA ARG A 60 15.44 9.60 -23.36
C ARG A 60 16.43 10.63 -23.91
N GLN A 61 17.63 10.18 -24.27
CA GLN A 61 18.68 11.04 -24.82
C GLN A 61 18.72 10.99 -26.36
N ALA A 62 19.07 12.10 -27.00
CA ALA A 62 19.09 12.24 -28.47
C ALA A 62 20.05 11.27 -29.16
N ARG A 63 21.13 10.85 -28.48
CA ARG A 63 22.13 9.89 -28.99
C ARG A 63 21.83 8.44 -28.61
N GLY A 64 20.63 8.15 -28.08
CA GLY A 64 20.29 6.89 -27.44
C GLY A 64 20.66 6.88 -25.95
N GLY A 65 20.14 5.91 -25.22
CA GLY A 65 20.27 5.85 -23.76
C GLY A 65 19.30 6.76 -23.01
N TRP A 66 19.49 6.84 -21.70
CA TRP A 66 18.57 7.48 -20.77
C TRP A 66 19.33 8.27 -19.70
N LEU A 67 18.75 9.39 -19.29
CA LEU A 67 19.24 10.22 -18.19
C LEU A 67 18.26 10.11 -17.02
N VAL A 68 18.79 9.98 -15.81
CA VAL A 68 18.00 9.92 -14.58
C VAL A 68 18.76 10.64 -13.47
N SER A 69 18.02 11.37 -12.64
CA SER A 69 18.56 12.05 -11.47
C SER A 69 17.80 11.61 -10.23
N VAL A 70 18.52 11.07 -9.24
CA VAL A 70 17.97 10.57 -7.96
C VAL A 70 18.94 10.95 -6.86
N ASP A 71 18.44 11.48 -5.74
CA ASP A 71 19.27 11.86 -4.57
C ASP A 71 20.47 12.77 -4.96
N GLU A 72 20.23 13.76 -5.84
CA GLU A 72 21.23 14.68 -6.41
C GLU A 72 22.30 14.03 -7.32
N GLU A 73 22.26 12.71 -7.52
CA GLU A 73 23.12 12.00 -8.46
C GLU A 73 22.45 11.88 -9.83
N THR A 74 23.15 12.35 -10.87
CA THR A 74 22.74 12.16 -12.26
C THR A 74 23.49 10.98 -12.88
N ARG A 75 22.74 10.05 -13.48
CA ARG A 75 23.28 8.85 -14.15
C ARG A 75 22.87 8.84 -15.61
N LEU A 76 23.82 8.52 -16.49
CA LEU A 76 23.58 8.23 -17.90
C LEU A 76 23.59 6.71 -18.09
N LEU A 77 22.46 6.16 -18.51
CA LEU A 77 22.28 4.73 -18.79
C LEU A 77 22.42 4.52 -20.29
N ALA A 78 23.38 3.71 -20.71
CA ALA A 78 23.78 3.61 -22.11
C ALA A 78 22.80 2.79 -22.97
N SER A 79 21.94 1.98 -22.35
CA SER A 79 21.04 1.06 -23.04
C SER A 79 19.70 0.90 -22.33
N ASP A 80 18.71 0.35 -23.05
CA ASP A 80 17.40 -0.01 -22.49
C ASP A 80 17.53 -1.08 -21.39
N SER A 81 18.52 -1.97 -21.49
CA SER A 81 18.78 -2.99 -20.46
C SER A 81 19.28 -2.37 -19.15
N GLU A 82 20.17 -1.40 -19.22
CA GLU A 82 20.63 -0.65 -18.04
C GLU A 82 19.48 0.17 -17.44
N ALA A 83 18.67 0.80 -18.29
CA ALA A 83 17.48 1.52 -17.88
C ALA A 83 16.45 0.63 -17.18
N GLU A 84 16.22 -0.59 -17.66
CA GLU A 84 15.32 -1.56 -17.04
C GLU A 84 15.84 -2.06 -15.69
N ALA A 85 17.13 -2.39 -15.61
CA ALA A 85 17.76 -2.81 -14.36
C ALA A 85 17.65 -1.73 -13.28
N TYR A 86 17.95 -0.47 -13.64
CA TYR A 86 17.85 0.65 -12.70
C TYR A 86 16.40 1.00 -12.36
N THR A 87 15.47 0.89 -13.33
CA THR A 87 14.02 1.03 -13.06
C THR A 87 13.56 0.00 -12.03
N THR A 88 14.03 -1.24 -12.14
CA THR A 88 13.72 -2.30 -11.16
C THR A 88 14.25 -1.94 -9.77
N GLU A 89 15.49 -1.47 -9.67
CA GLU A 89 16.08 -1.02 -8.38
C GLU A 89 15.26 0.10 -7.73
N LEU A 90 14.91 1.12 -8.50
CA LEU A 90 14.13 2.26 -8.02
C LEU A 90 12.72 1.86 -7.57
N THR A 91 12.03 1.04 -8.37
CA THR A 91 10.67 0.59 -8.04
C THR A 91 10.66 -0.40 -6.88
N ASP A 92 11.73 -1.18 -6.69
CA ASP A 92 11.91 -2.03 -5.51
C ASP A 92 12.07 -1.23 -4.22
N ARG A 93 12.59 0.00 -4.31
CA ARG A 93 12.67 0.98 -3.21
C ARG A 93 11.43 1.86 -3.06
N GLY A 94 10.46 1.77 -3.96
CA GLY A 94 9.18 2.50 -3.87
C GLY A 94 9.04 3.71 -4.80
N ALA A 95 10.07 4.06 -5.57
CA ALA A 95 9.98 5.15 -6.55
C ALA A 95 9.12 4.75 -7.75
N TYR A 96 8.43 5.71 -8.36
CA TYR A 96 7.63 5.54 -9.58
C TYR A 96 8.43 6.07 -10.76
N VAL A 97 8.79 5.21 -11.69
CA VAL A 97 9.67 5.59 -12.80
C VAL A 97 8.82 5.90 -14.03
N LEU A 98 8.95 7.12 -14.55
CA LEU A 98 8.30 7.56 -15.78
C LEU A 98 9.31 7.63 -16.92
N ARG A 99 9.23 6.72 -17.88
CA ARG A 99 9.97 6.84 -19.14
C ARG A 99 9.35 7.94 -20.00
N CYS A 100 10.13 8.95 -20.35
CA CYS A 100 9.66 10.10 -21.12
C CYS A 100 10.74 10.64 -22.07
N ASP A 101 10.33 11.43 -23.05
CA ASP A 101 11.22 12.28 -23.85
C ASP A 101 11.42 13.65 -23.17
N PRO A 102 12.43 14.45 -23.61
CA PRO A 102 12.68 15.77 -23.04
C PRO A 102 11.46 16.70 -23.08
N GLU A 103 10.68 16.65 -24.15
CA GLU A 103 9.48 17.49 -24.33
C GLU A 103 8.40 17.16 -23.30
N THR A 104 8.15 15.87 -23.05
CA THR A 104 7.23 15.40 -22.02
C THR A 104 7.73 15.79 -20.64
N PHE A 105 9.03 15.60 -20.36
CA PHE A 105 9.62 16.02 -19.08
C PHE A 105 9.44 17.52 -18.84
N GLU A 106 9.76 18.37 -19.82
CA GLU A 106 9.56 19.81 -19.70
C GLU A 106 8.08 20.20 -19.51
N ALA A 107 7.17 19.51 -20.20
CA ALA A 107 5.75 19.76 -20.05
C ALA A 107 5.24 19.41 -18.65
N LEU A 108 5.76 18.34 -18.07
CA LEU A 108 5.52 17.95 -16.69
C LEU A 108 6.12 18.98 -15.72
N GLU A 109 7.36 19.43 -15.92
CA GLU A 109 7.99 20.45 -15.07
C GLU A 109 7.20 21.78 -15.01
N ARG A 110 6.52 22.14 -16.10
CA ARG A 110 5.70 23.37 -16.18
C ARG A 110 4.29 23.21 -15.60
N ASP A 111 3.79 22.00 -15.43
CA ASP A 111 2.40 21.72 -15.06
C ASP A 111 2.30 20.72 -13.90
N PRO A 112 2.14 21.22 -12.65
CA PRO A 112 1.97 20.38 -11.47
C PRO A 112 0.77 19.42 -11.56
N SER A 113 -0.31 19.81 -12.23
CA SER A 113 -1.50 18.96 -12.38
C SER A 113 -1.19 17.77 -13.29
N ARG A 114 -0.49 17.99 -14.40
CA ARG A 114 -0.05 16.88 -15.27
C ARG A 114 0.95 15.95 -14.58
N ARG A 115 1.85 16.48 -13.74
CA ARG A 115 2.72 15.63 -12.90
C ARG A 115 1.93 14.77 -11.94
N HIS A 116 0.96 15.37 -11.26
CA HIS A 116 0.09 14.66 -10.33
C HIS A 116 -0.70 13.55 -11.03
N GLU A 117 -1.27 13.81 -12.21
CA GLU A 117 -1.97 12.80 -13.02
C GLU A 117 -1.04 11.66 -13.47
N ALA A 118 0.17 11.98 -13.94
CA ALA A 118 1.16 10.97 -14.30
C ALA A 118 1.54 10.10 -13.09
N PHE A 119 1.70 10.72 -11.92
CA PHE A 119 2.02 10.02 -10.70
C PHE A 119 0.86 9.10 -10.26
N LEU A 120 -0.37 9.60 -10.21
CA LEU A 120 -1.56 8.79 -9.92
C LEU A 120 -1.70 7.60 -10.89
N THR A 121 -1.38 7.80 -12.18
CA THR A 121 -1.41 6.71 -13.17
C THR A 121 -0.43 5.59 -12.80
N LEU A 122 0.82 5.93 -12.48
CA LEU A 122 1.83 4.96 -12.07
C LEU A 122 1.49 4.29 -10.71
N MET A 123 0.85 5.01 -9.79
CA MET A 123 0.30 4.45 -8.54
C MET A 123 -0.74 3.38 -8.83
N ARG A 124 -1.71 3.67 -9.71
CA ARG A 124 -2.76 2.72 -10.11
C ARG A 124 -2.17 1.46 -10.75
N GLU A 125 -1.24 1.63 -11.68
CA GLU A 125 -0.54 0.51 -12.33
C GLU A 125 0.17 -0.39 -11.31
N ARG A 126 0.85 0.19 -10.33
CA ARG A 126 1.53 -0.57 -9.26
C ARG A 126 0.54 -1.36 -8.42
N LEU A 127 -0.54 -0.73 -7.97
CA LEU A 127 -1.57 -1.37 -7.14
C LEU A 127 -2.25 -2.52 -7.89
N LEU A 128 -2.54 -2.34 -9.18
CA LEU A 128 -3.05 -3.39 -10.06
C LEU A 128 -2.08 -4.58 -10.15
N HIS A 129 -0.78 -4.30 -10.32
CA HIS A 129 0.25 -5.34 -10.34
C HIS A 129 0.33 -6.09 -9.00
N TRP A 130 0.28 -5.36 -7.88
CA TRP A 130 0.29 -5.94 -6.53
C TRP A 130 -0.89 -6.88 -6.29
N VAL A 131 -2.11 -6.46 -6.63
CA VAL A 131 -3.30 -7.31 -6.51
C VAL A 131 -3.20 -8.54 -7.41
N SER A 132 -2.68 -8.40 -8.63
CA SER A 132 -2.47 -9.54 -9.52
C SER A 132 -1.53 -10.58 -8.90
N LEU A 133 -0.40 -10.14 -8.33
CA LEU A 133 0.55 -11.03 -7.66
C LEU A 133 -0.04 -11.66 -6.39
N ALA A 134 -0.72 -10.86 -5.54
CA ALA A 134 -1.39 -11.38 -4.35
C ALA A 134 -2.43 -12.44 -4.72
N ARG A 135 -3.25 -12.18 -5.74
CA ARG A 135 -4.26 -13.14 -6.23
C ARG A 135 -3.61 -14.43 -6.74
N GLU A 136 -2.55 -14.32 -7.54
CA GLU A 136 -1.82 -15.48 -8.07
C GLU A 136 -1.27 -16.38 -6.94
N ARG A 137 -0.71 -15.77 -5.89
CA ARG A 137 0.04 -16.49 -4.85
C ARG A 137 -0.82 -16.89 -3.65
N LEU A 138 -1.73 -16.03 -3.21
CA LEU A 138 -2.48 -16.18 -1.96
C LEU A 138 -3.83 -16.88 -2.16
N ALA A 139 -4.56 -16.57 -3.24
CA ALA A 139 -5.91 -17.09 -3.45
C ALA A 139 -5.97 -18.63 -3.58
N PRO A 140 -5.05 -19.32 -4.29
CA PRO A 140 -5.04 -20.79 -4.34
C PRO A 140 -4.83 -21.47 -2.99
N ARG A 141 -4.33 -20.71 -2.00
CA ARG A 141 -4.09 -21.16 -0.63
C ARG A 141 -5.23 -20.77 0.33
N GLY A 142 -6.23 -20.03 -0.15
CA GLY A 142 -7.33 -19.52 0.66
C GLY A 142 -6.89 -18.41 1.62
N ILE A 143 -5.77 -17.74 1.36
CA ILE A 143 -5.26 -16.64 2.18
C ILE A 143 -5.94 -15.35 1.71
N ARG A 144 -6.64 -14.65 2.62
CA ARG A 144 -7.28 -13.37 2.32
C ARG A 144 -6.22 -12.27 2.18
N PHE A 145 -6.42 -11.37 1.22
CA PHE A 145 -5.58 -10.18 1.07
C PHE A 145 -6.42 -8.94 1.41
N LEU A 146 -6.06 -8.31 2.51
CA LEU A 146 -6.72 -7.15 3.09
C LEU A 146 -5.75 -5.98 3.02
N TRP A 147 -6.26 -4.79 2.78
CA TRP A 147 -5.44 -3.59 2.84
C TRP A 147 -6.25 -2.38 3.26
N ASN A 148 -5.54 -1.41 3.80
CA ASN A 148 -6.04 -0.09 4.04
C ASN A 148 -5.04 0.95 3.51
N CYS A 149 -5.53 2.17 3.36
CA CYS A 149 -4.67 3.32 3.11
C CYS A 149 -4.06 3.83 4.41
N GLY A 150 -2.98 4.58 4.30
CA GLY A 150 -2.51 5.49 5.34
C GLY A 150 -2.76 6.94 4.93
N ASN A 151 -2.28 7.88 5.73
CA ASN A 151 -2.61 9.30 5.57
C ASN A 151 -1.98 9.94 4.32
N ASP A 152 -0.88 9.38 3.81
CA ASP A 152 -0.21 9.85 2.59
C ASP A 152 -0.90 9.37 1.30
N ASP A 153 -1.72 8.32 1.38
CA ASP A 153 -2.33 7.70 0.19
C ASP A 153 -3.43 8.60 -0.43
N PRO A 154 -3.34 8.95 -1.72
CA PRO A 154 -4.32 9.82 -2.37
C PRO A 154 -5.75 9.27 -2.34
N LEU A 155 -6.73 10.14 -2.10
CA LEU A 155 -8.17 9.80 -2.09
C LEU A 155 -8.67 9.37 -3.47
N GLU A 156 -8.01 9.84 -4.53
CA GLU A 156 -8.29 9.54 -5.95
C GLU A 156 -8.05 8.07 -6.32
N LEU A 157 -7.46 7.29 -5.40
CA LEU A 157 -7.26 5.85 -5.54
C LEU A 157 -8.41 5.04 -4.94
N ASP A 158 -9.24 5.62 -4.06
CA ASP A 158 -10.31 4.89 -3.36
C ASP A 158 -11.27 4.16 -4.30
N PRO A 159 -11.75 4.75 -5.42
CA PRO A 159 -12.62 4.04 -6.35
C PRO A 159 -11.97 2.79 -6.93
N LEU A 160 -10.67 2.86 -7.26
CA LEU A 160 -9.92 1.70 -7.72
C LEU A 160 -9.81 0.66 -6.60
N LEU A 161 -9.37 1.06 -5.41
CA LEU A 161 -9.14 0.16 -4.28
C LEU A 161 -10.41 -0.58 -3.86
N ALA A 162 -11.58 0.07 -3.92
CA ALA A 162 -12.87 -0.51 -3.58
C ALA A 162 -13.34 -1.59 -4.57
N GLU A 163 -12.91 -1.53 -5.83
CA GLU A 163 -13.41 -2.40 -6.90
C GLU A 163 -12.43 -3.52 -7.30
N LEU A 164 -11.22 -3.56 -6.71
CA LEU A 164 -10.17 -4.49 -7.11
C LEU A 164 -10.45 -5.96 -6.70
N PRO A 165 -10.72 -6.87 -7.66
CA PRO A 165 -11.05 -8.25 -7.30
C PRO A 165 -9.82 -8.99 -6.76
N GLY A 166 -9.96 -9.59 -5.58
CA GLY A 166 -8.88 -10.34 -4.91
C GLY A 166 -8.12 -9.53 -3.86
N ALA A 167 -8.54 -8.28 -3.59
CA ALA A 167 -8.14 -7.50 -2.43
C ALA A 167 -9.40 -6.96 -1.73
N GLU A 168 -9.36 -6.83 -0.41
CA GLU A 168 -10.45 -6.23 0.36
C GLU A 168 -9.99 -4.88 0.94
N PHE A 169 -10.52 -3.78 0.39
CA PHE A 169 -10.28 -2.45 0.90
C PHE A 169 -11.16 -2.15 2.12
N LEU A 170 -10.51 -1.77 3.22
CA LEU A 170 -11.13 -1.71 4.54
C LEU A 170 -11.41 -0.31 5.06
N GLU A 171 -11.07 0.76 4.33
CA GLU A 171 -11.23 2.13 4.82
C GLU A 171 -12.67 2.40 5.29
N GLY A 172 -12.81 2.81 6.56
CA GLY A 172 -14.12 3.11 7.15
C GLY A 172 -15.00 1.89 7.42
N ARG A 173 -14.43 0.67 7.49
CA ARG A 173 -15.20 -0.57 7.62
C ARG A 173 -14.73 -1.43 8.79
N ALA A 174 -15.68 -2.12 9.41
CA ALA A 174 -15.42 -3.29 10.24
C ALA A 174 -15.92 -4.54 9.54
N ILE A 175 -15.08 -5.57 9.47
CA ILE A 175 -15.42 -6.85 8.84
C ILE A 175 -15.24 -8.02 9.81
N PRO A 176 -16.04 -9.09 9.69
CA PRO A 176 -15.73 -10.34 10.37
C PRO A 176 -14.44 -10.93 9.81
N LEU A 177 -13.48 -11.20 10.69
CA LEU A 177 -12.18 -11.76 10.32
C LEU A 177 -12.20 -13.28 10.48
N PHE A 178 -12.49 -13.77 11.69
CA PHE A 178 -12.72 -15.19 11.97
C PHE A 178 -13.50 -15.38 13.28
N GLY A 179 -14.45 -16.32 13.31
CA GLY A 179 -15.26 -16.57 14.51
C GLY A 179 -15.93 -15.29 15.01
N ARG A 180 -15.60 -14.88 16.24
CA ARG A 180 -16.08 -13.64 16.89
C ARG A 180 -15.14 -12.44 16.71
N VAL A 181 -14.00 -12.62 16.05
CA VAL A 181 -13.00 -11.57 15.86
C VAL A 181 -13.39 -10.72 14.67
N TRP A 182 -13.47 -9.42 14.90
CA TRP A 182 -13.69 -8.39 13.89
C TRP A 182 -12.39 -7.64 13.60
N LEU A 183 -12.26 -7.13 12.38
CA LEU A 183 -11.19 -6.21 11.98
C LEU A 183 -11.83 -4.87 11.59
N ALA A 184 -11.61 -3.85 12.40
CA ALA A 184 -12.01 -2.47 12.16
C ALA A 184 -10.84 -1.68 11.56
N SER A 185 -11.06 -0.88 10.52
CA SER A 185 -9.98 -0.17 9.83
C SER A 185 -10.28 1.31 9.57
N VAL A 186 -9.31 2.16 9.87
CA VAL A 186 -9.31 3.61 9.57
C VAL A 186 -7.90 4.02 9.14
N GLY A 187 -7.78 4.57 7.94
CA GLY A 187 -6.53 4.96 7.29
C GLY A 187 -6.21 6.45 7.42
N ALA A 188 -7.18 7.23 7.90
CA ALA A 188 -6.98 8.63 8.24
C ALA A 188 -6.06 8.80 9.45
N ALA A 189 -5.42 9.96 9.51
CA ALA A 189 -4.68 10.43 10.68
C ALA A 189 -5.15 11.81 11.11
N ASN A 190 -4.72 12.22 12.30
CA ASN A 190 -4.89 13.60 12.72
C ASN A 190 -3.92 14.51 11.95
N LEU A 191 -4.12 15.83 12.04
CA LEU A 191 -3.34 16.81 11.27
C LEU A 191 -1.82 16.65 11.48
N THR A 192 -1.10 16.33 10.42
CA THR A 192 0.37 16.29 10.41
C THR A 192 0.95 17.61 9.90
N PRO A 193 2.25 17.88 10.10
CA PRO A 193 2.92 19.05 9.52
C PRO A 193 2.90 19.08 7.98
N TRP A 194 2.65 17.94 7.33
CA TRP A 194 2.65 17.77 5.88
C TRP A 194 1.28 17.99 5.25
N ASN A 195 0.21 18.10 6.06
CA ASN A 195 -1.17 18.24 5.59
C ASN A 195 -1.50 17.19 4.51
N CYS A 196 -1.30 15.91 4.88
CA CYS A 196 -1.43 14.78 3.96
C CYS A 196 -2.88 14.60 3.49
N PRO A 197 -3.10 13.87 2.38
CA PRO A 197 -4.43 13.72 1.77
C PRO A 197 -5.55 13.26 2.71
N ARG A 198 -5.23 12.45 3.72
CA ARG A 198 -6.22 11.93 4.70
C ARG A 198 -6.02 12.46 6.12
N ASP A 199 -5.28 13.54 6.26
CA ASP A 199 -5.20 14.26 7.54
C ASP A 199 -6.54 14.94 7.84
N MET A 200 -7.00 14.83 9.08
CA MET A 200 -8.24 15.46 9.53
C MET A 200 -8.13 15.96 10.97
N PRO A 201 -9.02 16.88 11.41
CA PRO A 201 -9.08 17.26 12.81
C PRO A 201 -9.30 16.05 13.73
N GLU A 202 -8.72 16.10 14.94
CA GLU A 202 -8.80 15.03 15.94
C GLU A 202 -10.25 14.60 16.21
N GLU A 203 -11.17 15.56 16.33
CA GLU A 203 -12.58 15.28 16.58
C GLU A 203 -13.26 14.56 15.41
N GLU A 204 -12.80 14.78 14.18
CA GLU A 204 -13.30 14.08 13.00
C GLU A 204 -12.72 12.66 12.93
N LEU A 205 -11.43 12.48 13.24
CA LEU A 205 -10.82 11.16 13.33
C LEU A 205 -11.52 10.30 14.40
N ALA A 206 -11.79 10.87 15.58
CA ALA A 206 -12.53 10.20 16.64
C ALA A 206 -13.93 9.77 16.18
N ARG A 207 -14.69 10.66 15.53
CA ARG A 207 -16.00 10.32 14.95
C ARG A 207 -15.92 9.18 13.94
N ARG A 208 -14.86 9.14 13.12
CA ARG A 208 -14.67 8.10 12.11
C ARG A 208 -14.34 6.74 12.75
N ILE A 209 -13.48 6.72 13.77
CA ILE A 209 -13.17 5.52 14.56
C ILE A 209 -14.43 5.00 15.26
N ASP A 210 -15.21 5.88 15.89
CA ASP A 210 -16.49 5.52 16.52
C ASP A 210 -17.47 4.92 15.51
N ALA A 211 -17.62 5.55 14.34
CA ALA A 211 -18.50 5.05 13.28
C ALA A 211 -18.09 3.64 12.83
N VAL A 212 -16.80 3.33 12.72
CA VAL A 212 -16.32 1.98 12.41
C VAL A 212 -16.59 1.01 13.57
N ALA A 213 -16.32 1.42 14.81
CA ALA A 213 -16.55 0.59 15.98
C ALA A 213 -18.03 0.19 16.14
N THR A 214 -18.97 1.07 15.79
CA THR A 214 -20.43 0.78 15.85
C THR A 214 -20.90 -0.27 14.85
N GLN A 215 -20.10 -0.61 13.83
CA GLN A 215 -20.41 -1.70 12.90
C GLN A 215 -20.20 -3.09 13.53
N ILE A 216 -19.50 -3.16 14.68
CA ILE A 216 -19.20 -4.41 15.38
C ILE A 216 -20.32 -4.71 16.40
N PRO A 217 -20.88 -5.93 16.44
CA PRO A 217 -21.78 -6.36 17.50
C PRO A 217 -21.17 -6.13 18.88
N ARG A 218 -21.96 -5.58 19.81
CA ARG A 218 -21.46 -5.15 21.14
C ARG A 218 -20.82 -6.30 21.92
N GLU A 219 -21.36 -7.49 21.81
CA GLU A 219 -20.85 -8.72 22.41
C GLU A 219 -19.50 -9.16 21.84
N ASP A 220 -19.19 -8.78 20.60
CA ASP A 220 -17.97 -9.14 19.87
C ASP A 220 -16.89 -8.06 19.91
N LEU A 221 -17.24 -6.81 20.27
CA LEU A 221 -16.30 -5.69 20.37
C LEU A 221 -15.05 -5.99 21.23
N PRO A 222 -15.12 -6.72 22.37
CA PRO A 222 -13.91 -7.10 23.13
C PRO A 222 -12.92 -8.00 22.37
N PHE A 223 -13.32 -8.57 21.23
CA PHE A 223 -12.49 -9.42 20.38
C PHE A 223 -12.03 -8.70 19.11
N ALA A 224 -12.36 -7.41 18.94
CA ALA A 224 -12.02 -6.65 17.76
C ALA A 224 -10.52 -6.32 17.69
N ILE A 225 -9.98 -6.35 16.48
CA ILE A 225 -8.67 -5.82 16.12
C ILE A 225 -8.90 -4.48 15.44
N PHE A 226 -8.22 -3.43 15.91
CA PHE A 226 -8.28 -2.10 15.32
C PHE A 226 -7.00 -1.85 14.50
N ASN A 227 -7.18 -1.70 13.19
CA ASN A 227 -6.18 -1.24 12.23
C ASN A 227 -6.38 0.26 11.99
N VAL A 228 -5.86 1.08 12.90
CA VAL A 228 -5.90 2.54 12.80
C VAL A 228 -4.51 3.03 12.40
N HIS A 229 -4.43 3.80 11.31
CA HIS A 229 -3.14 4.33 10.81
C HIS A 229 -2.51 5.28 11.82
N CYS A 230 -3.30 6.19 12.40
CA CYS A 230 -2.83 7.06 13.47
C CYS A 230 -2.48 6.24 14.73
N PRO A 231 -1.22 6.28 15.21
CA PRO A 231 -0.85 5.57 16.43
C PRO A 231 -1.53 6.21 17.65
N PRO A 232 -1.84 5.43 18.71
CA PRO A 232 -2.39 5.98 19.94
C PRO A 232 -1.38 6.90 20.65
N TYR A 233 -1.86 8.03 21.16
CA TYR A 233 -1.04 8.97 21.92
C TYR A 233 -0.41 8.32 23.16
N GLY A 234 0.88 8.57 23.38
CA GLY A 234 1.63 8.07 24.52
C GLY A 234 1.86 6.56 24.51
N SER A 235 1.68 5.90 23.35
CA SER A 235 1.93 4.46 23.19
C SER A 235 3.41 4.13 22.98
N GLY A 236 4.23 5.13 22.63
CA GLY A 236 5.60 4.96 22.17
C GLY A 236 5.70 4.65 20.67
N LEU A 237 4.59 4.27 20.03
CA LEU A 237 4.47 4.16 18.56
C LEU A 237 4.23 5.53 17.90
N ASP A 238 3.83 6.52 18.69
CA ASP A 238 3.57 7.91 18.29
C ASP A 238 4.83 8.79 18.28
N LEU A 239 5.99 8.21 18.57
CA LEU A 239 7.27 8.92 18.55
C LEU A 239 7.84 8.96 17.13
N ALA A 240 7.92 10.15 16.57
CA ALA A 240 8.59 10.42 15.29
C ALA A 240 9.77 11.38 15.50
N PRO A 241 10.82 11.31 14.64
CA PRO A 241 11.86 12.34 14.62
C PRO A 241 11.26 13.72 14.43
N ARG A 242 11.75 14.70 15.19
CA ARG A 242 11.38 16.10 14.97
C ARG A 242 11.99 16.54 13.64
N LEU A 243 11.14 17.02 12.74
CA LEU A 243 11.56 17.63 11.48
C LEU A 243 12.19 19.00 11.77
N ASP A 244 13.22 19.34 11.00
CA ASP A 244 13.98 20.59 11.05
C ASP A 244 13.41 21.69 10.15
#